data_AF-A0A534V6E6-F1
#
_entry.id   AF-A0A534V6E6-F1
#
_cell.length_a   1.000
_cell.length_b   1.000
_cell.length_c   1.000
_cell.angle_alpha   90.00
_cell.angle_beta   90.00
_cell.angle_gamma   90.00
#
_symmetry.space_group_name_H-M   'P 1'
#
loop_
_entity.id
_entity.type
_entity.pdbx_description
1 polymer ?
#
loop_
_entity_poly.entity_id
_entity_poly.type
_entity_poly.pdbx_seq_one_letter_code
_entity_poly.pdbx_strand_id
1 'polypeptide(L)' 'MRVSSKGHYGLLALAELAENYKVRRAVQVKEIANNQQIPLQYLGQIMLLLKRGNLVHAARGPSGG' A
#
# COMPACT_ATOMS: atom_id res chain seq x y z
N MET A 1 9.98 -20.12 -8.72
CA MET A 1 9.28 -18.84 -9.00
C MET A 1 10.21 -17.68 -8.63
N ARG A 2 10.41 -16.68 -9.51
CA ARG A 2 11.11 -15.43 -9.16
C ARG A 2 10.07 -14.33 -8.99
N VAL A 3 10.01 -13.74 -7.80
CA VAL A 3 9.15 -12.57 -7.53
C VAL A 3 9.96 -11.32 -7.85
N SER A 4 9.41 -10.39 -8.63
CA SER A 4 10.05 -9.11 -8.89
C SER A 4 10.01 -8.23 -7.64
N SER A 5 10.94 -7.28 -7.49
CA SER A 5 10.92 -6.32 -6.37
C SER A 5 9.58 -5.57 -6.31
N LYS A 6 8.99 -5.26 -7.46
CA LYS A 6 7.66 -4.64 -7.55
C LYS A 6 6.57 -5.53 -6.94
N GLY A 7 6.59 -6.84 -7.23
CA GLY A 7 5.65 -7.79 -6.65
C GLY A 7 5.87 -7.96 -5.14
N HIS A 8 7.13 -8.03 -4.70
CA HIS A 8 7.49 -8.15 -3.29
C HIS A 8 6.99 -6.95 -2.47
N TYR A 9 7.25 -5.72 -2.94
CA TYR A 9 6.77 -4.50 -2.29
C TYR A 9 5.25 -4.35 -2.35
N GLY A 10 4.61 -4.80 -3.43
CA GLY A 10 3.14 -4.87 -3.49
C GLY A 10 2.56 -5.79 -2.41
N LEU A 11 3.19 -6.95 -2.18
CA LEU A 11 2.78 -7.87 -1.11
C LEU A 11 2.96 -7.27 0.29
N LEU A 12 4.09 -6.60 0.55
CA LEU A 12 4.33 -5.92 1.83
C LEU A 12 3.27 -4.83 2.09
N ALA A 13 2.98 -4.01 1.08
CA ALA A 13 1.95 -2.97 1.19
C ALA A 13 0.55 -3.55 1.46
N LEU A 14 0.18 -4.63 0.78
CA LEU A 14 -1.09 -5.32 1.00
C LEU A 14 -1.20 -5.94 2.39
N ALA A 15 -0.11 -6.54 2.90
CA ALA A 15 -0.08 -7.10 4.24
C ALA A 15 -0.30 -6.01 5.31
N GLU A 16 0.36 -4.86 5.17
CA GLU A 16 0.22 -3.74 6.10
C GLU A 16 -1.21 -3.15 6.06
N LEU A 17 -1.79 -3.01 4.88
CA LEU A 17 -3.19 -2.59 4.73
C LEU A 17 -4.15 -3.60 5.36
N ALA A 18 -3.93 -4.90 5.18
CA ALA A 18 -4.77 -5.95 5.73
C ALA A 18 -4.77 -5.94 7.27
N GLU A 19 -3.61 -5.73 7.90
CA GLU A 19 -3.53 -5.60 9.36
C GLU A 19 -4.29 -4.38 9.89
N ASN A 20 -4.13 -3.22 9.24
CA ASN A 20 -4.83 -2.00 9.65
C ASN A 20 -6.34 -2.03 9.33
N TYR A 21 -6.74 -2.79 8.32
CA TYR A 21 -8.15 -2.97 7.98
C TYR A 21 -8.92 -3.67 9.09
N LYS A 22 -8.29 -4.59 9.84
CA LYS A 22 -8.90 -5.27 11.00
C LYS A 22 -9.41 -4.28 12.06
N VAL A 23 -8.72 -3.14 12.20
CA VAL A 23 -9.09 -2.05 13.12
C VAL A 23 -9.81 -0.88 12.41
N ARG A 24 -10.28 -1.10 11.17
CA ARG A 24 -11.01 -0.12 10.35
C ARG A 24 -10.26 1.20 10.13
N ARG A 25 -8.93 1.13 10.06
CA ARG A 25 -8.07 2.29 9.88
C ARG A 25 -7.59 2.39 8.43
N ALA A 26 -7.81 3.53 7.79
CA ALA A 26 -7.15 3.86 6.53
C ALA A 26 -5.67 4.19 6.81
N VAL A 27 -4.78 3.76 5.91
CA VAL A 27 -3.33 3.95 6.05
C VAL A 27 -2.82 4.76 4.88
N GLN A 28 -2.08 5.82 5.16
CA GLN A 28 -1.51 6.65 4.12
C GLN A 28 -0.34 5.93 3.45
N VAL A 29 -0.20 6.09 2.13
CA VAL A 29 0.94 5.54 1.38
C VAL A 29 2.29 6.00 1.97
N LYS A 30 2.36 7.21 2.53
CA LYS A 30 3.56 7.73 3.21
C LYS A 30 3.92 6.93 4.46
N GLU A 31 2.94 6.47 5.22
CA GLU A 31 3.15 5.65 6.41
C GLU A 31 3.71 4.27 6.02
N ILE A 32 3.09 3.61 5.05
CA ILE A 32 3.56 2.32 4.51
C ILE A 32 4.97 2.44 3.95
N ALA A 33 5.26 3.52 3.20
CA ALA A 33 6.59 3.79 2.65
C ALA A 33 7.66 3.89 3.75
N ASN A 34 7.34 4.56 4.85
CA ASN A 34 8.26 4.70 5.98
C ASN A 34 8.45 3.37 6.72
N ASN A 35 7.36 2.67 7.02
CA ASN A 35 7.38 1.42 7.79
C ASN A 35 8.11 0.29 7.06
N GLN A 36 7.90 0.17 5.75
CA GLN A 36 8.53 -0.84 4.91
C GLN A 36 9.87 -0.39 4.31
N GLN A 37 10.30 0.84 4.58
CA GLN A 37 11.51 1.46 4.02
C GLN A 37 11.54 1.43 2.48
N ILE A 38 10.41 1.74 1.84
CA ILE A 38 10.24 1.78 0.38
C ILE A 38 10.15 3.25 -0.06
N PRO A 39 10.87 3.67 -1.12
CA PRO A 39 10.74 5.03 -1.63
C PRO A 39 9.28 5.39 -1.95
N LEU A 40 8.79 6.50 -1.38
CA LEU A 40 7.39 6.92 -1.47
C LEU A 40 6.87 6.98 -2.91
N GLN A 41 7.65 7.56 -3.82
CA GLN A 41 7.26 7.67 -5.24
C GLN A 41 7.09 6.29 -5.88
N TYR A 42 7.97 5.34 -5.54
CA TYR A 42 7.92 3.99 -6.08
C TYR A 42 6.73 3.22 -5.52
N LEU A 43 6.49 3.31 -4.21
CA LEU A 43 5.31 2.72 -3.60
C LEU A 43 4.02 3.32 -4.16
N GLY A 44 3.98 4.62 -4.43
CA GLY A 44 2.84 5.27 -5.07
C GLY A 44 2.49 4.69 -6.45
N GLN A 45 3.49 4.35 -7.26
CA GLN A 45 3.27 3.66 -8.54
C GLN A 45 2.68 2.25 -8.33
N ILE A 46 3.15 1.53 -7.32
CA ILE A 46 2.63 0.20 -6.96
C ILE A 46 1.17 0.31 -6.49
N MET A 47 0.86 1.27 -5.61
CA MET A 47 -0.48 1.51 -5.11
C MET A 47 -1.47 1.86 -6.24
N LEU A 48 -1.04 2.59 -7.27
CA LEU A 48 -1.86 2.85 -8.45
C LEU A 48 -2.20 1.56 -9.22
N LEU A 49 -1.24 0.64 -9.35
CA LEU A 49 -1.47 -0.66 -9.99
C LEU A 49 -2.42 -1.53 -9.16
N LEU A 50 -2.23 -1.58 -7.83
CA LEU A 50 -3.13 -2.29 -6.92
C LEU A 50 -4.55 -1.74 -6.98
N LYS A 51 -4.71 -0.42 -7.02
CA LYS A 51 -6.01 0.24 -7.16
C LYS A 51 -6.68 -0.10 -8.49
N ARG A 52 -5.94 -0.06 -9.60
CA ARG A 52 -6.45 -0.45 -10.93
C ARG A 52 -6.86 -1.93 -10.99
N GLY A 53 -6.20 -2.78 -10.21
CA GLY A 53 -6.55 -4.19 -10.04
C GLY A 53 -7.68 -4.44 -9.04
N ASN A 54 -8.33 -3.39 -8.50
CA ASN A 54 -9.37 -3.47 -7.46
C ASN A 54 -8.94 -4.21 -6.17
N LEU A 55 -7.64 -4.24 -5.88
CA LEU A 55 -7.09 -4.87 -4.68
C LEU A 55 -7.10 -3.92 -3.47
N VAL A 56 -7.11 -2.61 -3.71
CA VAL A 56 -7.13 -1.58 -2.67
C VAL A 56 -8.11 -0.47 -3.05
N HIS A 57 -8.65 0.20 -2.02
CA HIS A 57 -9.52 1.36 -2.17
C HIS A 57 -8.83 2.58 -1.55
N ALA A 58 -9.09 3.76 -2.10
CA ALA A 58 -8.54 5.01 -1.57
C ALA A 58 -9.64 5.77 -0.83
N ALA A 59 -9.39 6.15 0.41
CA ALA A 59 -10.23 7.05 1.18
C ALA A 59 -9.75 8.49 1.04
N ARG A 60 -10.67 9.43 0.79
CA ARG A 60 -10.37 10.87 0.73
C ARG A 60 -10.55 11.53 2.10
N GLY A 61 -9.84 12.62 2.33
CA GLY A 61 -9.97 13.47 3.52
C GLY A 61 -8.74 13.43 4.43
N PRO A 62 -8.72 14.22 5.52
CA PRO A 62 -7.58 14.35 6.42
C PRO A 62 -7.16 13.03 7.10
N SER A 63 -8.13 12.15 7.35
CA SER A 63 -7.92 10.79 7.88
C SER A 63 -7.98 9.71 6.80
N GLY A 64 -7.84 10.12 5.53
CA GLY A 64 -7.82 9.23 4.38
C GLY A 64 -6.49 8.52 4.20
N GLY A 65 -6.48 7.61 3.23
CA GLY A 65 -5.39 6.70 2.87
C GLY A 65 -5.78 5.92 1.64
#